data_AF-A0A4P7ST62-F1
#
_entry.id   AF-A0A4P7ST62-F1
#
_cell.length_a   1.000
_cell.length_b   1.000
_cell.length_c   1.000
_cell.angle_alpha   90.00
_cell.angle_beta   90.00
_cell.angle_gamma   90.00
#
_symmetry.space_group_name_H-M   'P 1'
#
loop_
_entity.id
_entity.type
_entity.pdbx_description
1 polymer ?
#
loop_
_entity_poly.entity_id
_entity_poly.type
_entity_poly.pdbx_seq_one_letter_code
_entity_poly.pdbx_strand_id
1 'polypeptide(L)'
;MTGRGQLILGAAAVILLTALSLVAAGLVGSLVNPGGTGFLSRTRCLAPNLSGQLVSVSLTNMGGPMVVRPNPIMGGAMRMTADRSTVAHGTVSFLVTNGGTISHELVILPLPDNQIPGTRPIGGDAKIDETGSLGEASNTCAEGTGQGILPGASGWVTVTLAPGHYELVCNLPGHYAAGMYTQLTVN
;
A
#
# COMPACT_ATOMS: atom_id res chain seq x y z
N MET A 1 -29.75 -7.20 65.80
CA MET A 1 -28.27 -7.03 65.87
C MET A 1 -27.71 -8.29 65.22
N THR A 2 -27.06 -8.34 64.07
CA THR A 2 -25.96 -7.54 63.50
C THR A 2 -25.88 -7.89 62.01
N GLY A 3 -25.84 -6.91 61.11
CA GLY A 3 -25.75 -7.15 59.66
C GLY A 3 -25.02 -6.05 58.89
N ARG A 4 -24.16 -5.29 59.59
CA ARG A 4 -23.37 -4.17 59.03
C ARG A 4 -21.89 -4.52 58.80
N GLY A 5 -21.53 -5.81 58.82
CA GLY A 5 -20.13 -6.27 58.87
C GLY A 5 -19.52 -6.77 57.56
N GLN A 6 -20.27 -6.92 56.46
CA GLN A 6 -19.76 -7.60 55.25
C GLN A 6 -19.68 -6.74 53.99
N LEU A 7 -20.06 -5.46 54.05
CA LEU A 7 -19.99 -4.55 52.89
C LEU A 7 -18.75 -3.65 52.85
N ILE A 8 -17.86 -3.72 53.86
CA ILE A 8 -16.67 -2.85 53.96
C ILE A 8 -15.38 -3.56 53.51
N LEU A 9 -15.38 -4.89 53.41
CA LEU A 9 -14.19 -5.66 52.97
C LEU A 9 -14.06 -5.82 51.44
N GLY A 10 -15.11 -5.52 50.67
CA GLY A 10 -15.09 -5.60 49.20
C GLY A 10 -14.55 -4.34 48.50
N ALA A 11 -14.57 -3.18 49.16
CA ALA A 11 -14.16 -1.90 48.55
C ALA A 11 -12.67 -1.56 48.73
N ALA A 12 -12.00 -2.16 49.72
CA ALA A 12 -10.58 -1.90 49.98
C ALA A 12 -9.62 -2.67 49.06
N ALA A 13 -10.06 -3.80 48.48
CA ALA A 13 -9.23 -4.64 47.61
C ALA A 13 -9.13 -4.14 46.17
N VAL A 14 -10.02 -3.25 45.72
CA VAL A 14 -9.99 -2.71 44.35
C VAL A 14 -9.13 -1.43 44.25
N ILE A 15 -8.96 -0.69 45.35
CA ILE A 15 -8.19 0.56 45.36
C ILE A 15 -6.68 0.31 45.50
N LEU A 16 -6.25 -0.84 46.04
CA LEU A 16 -4.83 -1.18 46.18
C LEU A 16 -4.20 -1.83 44.94
N LEU A 17 -4.98 -2.27 43.93
CA LEU A 17 -4.43 -2.80 42.68
C LEU A 17 -4.33 -1.76 41.54
N THR A 18 -4.81 -0.54 41.72
CA THR A 18 -4.64 0.55 40.73
C THR A 18 -3.48 1.51 41.05
N ALA A 19 -2.78 1.32 42.17
CA ALA A 19 -1.71 2.21 42.63
C ALA A 19 -0.28 1.68 42.37
N LEU A 20 -0.13 0.54 41.69
CA LEU A 20 1.17 -0.10 41.43
C LEU A 20 1.49 -0.25 39.94
N SER A 21 1.20 0.77 39.12
CA SER A 21 1.55 0.76 37.69
C SER A 21 2.10 2.09 37.15
N LEU A 22 2.41 3.06 38.02
CA LEU A 22 2.94 4.36 37.61
C LEU A 22 4.39 4.55 38.07
N VAL A 23 5.26 3.62 37.67
CA VAL A 23 6.72 3.85 37.67
C VAL A 23 7.31 3.20 36.42
N ALA A 24 7.18 3.88 35.27
CA ALA A 24 8.04 3.71 34.09
C ALA A 24 7.72 4.77 33.01
N ALA A 25 7.68 6.06 33.37
CA ALA A 25 7.74 7.15 32.38
C ALA A 25 9.20 7.63 32.29
N GLY A 26 10.05 6.80 31.68
CA GLY A 26 11.43 7.13 31.36
C GLY A 26 11.54 7.89 30.04
N LEU A 27 11.88 9.17 30.12
CA LEU A 27 12.78 9.92 29.22
C LEU A 27 12.68 9.65 27.71
N VAL A 28 11.90 10.48 27.02
CA VAL A 28 12.23 10.91 25.65
C VAL A 28 12.03 12.42 25.58
N GLY A 29 13.15 13.15 25.63
CA GLY A 29 13.17 14.57 25.32
C GLY A 29 13.02 14.77 23.82
N SER A 30 12.16 15.71 23.43
CA SER A 30 12.35 16.57 22.24
C SER A 30 11.33 17.71 22.26
N LEU A 31 11.82 18.84 22.77
CA LEU A 31 11.61 20.21 22.29
C LEU A 31 10.31 20.46 21.48
N VAL A 32 9.29 20.96 22.18
CA VAL A 32 8.18 21.72 21.60
C VAL A 32 8.74 23.01 20.98
N ASN A 33 8.61 23.15 19.67
CA ASN A 33 8.86 24.40 18.95
C ASN A 33 7.50 25.12 18.77
N PRO A 34 7.26 26.30 19.37
CA PRO A 34 6.00 27.01 19.23
C PRO A 34 6.09 27.92 18.00
N GLY A 35 5.62 27.44 16.84
CA GLY A 35 5.51 28.28 15.66
C GLY A 35 5.44 27.49 14.36
N GLY A 36 4.23 27.09 13.97
CA GLY A 36 4.01 26.46 12.68
C GLY A 36 2.56 26.07 12.46
N THR A 37 1.74 27.02 12.01
CA THR A 37 0.45 26.72 11.37
C THR A 37 0.74 26.09 10.00
N GLY A 38 0.42 24.81 9.81
CA GLY A 38 0.49 24.22 8.47
C GLY A 38 0.40 22.70 8.43
N PHE A 39 -0.74 22.22 7.94
CA PHE A 39 -0.99 20.92 7.31
C PHE A 39 -1.07 19.68 8.20
N LEU A 40 -2.26 19.06 8.14
CA LEU A 40 -2.58 17.74 8.64
C LEU A 40 -1.47 16.75 8.26
N SER A 41 -0.85 16.15 9.27
CA SER A 41 0.09 15.05 9.13
C SER A 41 -0.57 13.92 8.35
N ARG A 42 -0.33 13.86 7.04
CA ARG A 42 -0.57 12.68 6.21
C ARG A 42 0.31 11.59 6.83
N THR A 43 -0.28 10.60 7.50
CA THR A 43 0.47 9.46 8.05
C THR A 43 1.19 8.77 6.89
N ARG A 44 2.47 9.10 6.69
CA ARG A 44 3.30 8.44 5.68
C ARG A 44 3.67 7.09 6.27
N CYS A 45 3.33 6.01 5.57
CA CYS A 45 3.85 4.70 5.94
C CYS A 45 5.38 4.79 6.05
N LEU A 46 5.94 4.29 7.14
CA LEU A 46 7.39 4.18 7.28
C LEU A 46 7.82 2.87 6.63
N ALA A 47 8.10 2.92 5.33
CA ALA A 47 8.74 1.79 4.66
C ALA A 47 10.11 1.54 5.33
N PRO A 48 10.47 0.27 5.63
CA PRO A 48 11.78 -0.07 6.15
C PRO A 48 12.86 0.23 5.11
N ASN A 49 14.13 0.10 5.49
CA ASN A 49 15.21 0.17 4.53
C ASN A 49 15.14 -1.07 3.61
N LEU A 50 14.72 -0.86 2.36
CA LEU A 50 14.52 -1.91 1.37
C LEU A 50 15.86 -2.31 0.74
N SER A 51 16.04 -3.61 0.50
CA SER A 51 17.29 -4.15 -0.04
C SER A 51 17.31 -4.10 -1.58
N GLY A 52 18.50 -4.23 -2.17
CA GLY A 52 18.65 -4.26 -3.62
C GLY A 52 18.31 -2.94 -4.31
N GLN A 53 17.91 -3.03 -5.59
CA GLN A 53 17.52 -1.84 -6.36
C GLN A 53 16.08 -1.45 -6.03
N LEU A 54 15.88 -0.21 -5.58
CA LEU A 54 14.56 0.32 -5.24
C LEU A 54 13.87 0.94 -6.46
N VAL A 55 12.74 0.39 -6.91
CA VAL A 55 11.82 0.99 -7.89
C VAL A 55 10.65 1.65 -7.16
N SER A 56 10.42 2.93 -7.42
CA SER A 56 9.27 3.64 -6.84
C SER A 56 8.11 3.62 -7.83
N VAL A 57 6.94 3.15 -7.40
CA VAL A 57 5.74 3.03 -8.23
C VAL A 57 4.64 3.92 -7.68
N SER A 58 4.05 4.75 -8.54
CA SER A 58 2.92 5.63 -8.21
C SER A 58 1.64 5.13 -8.85
N LEU A 59 0.58 5.05 -8.04
CA LEU A 59 -0.76 4.59 -8.43
C LEU A 59 -1.75 5.76 -8.31
N THR A 60 -2.51 6.03 -9.36
CA THR A 60 -3.45 7.16 -9.40
C THR A 60 -4.71 6.80 -10.19
N ASN A 61 -5.85 7.39 -9.80
CA ASN A 61 -7.14 7.22 -10.49
C ASN A 61 -7.91 8.55 -10.60
N MET A 62 -7.21 9.68 -10.50
CA MET A 62 -7.77 11.01 -10.68
C MET A 62 -7.55 11.43 -12.13
N GLY A 63 -8.51 11.10 -13.00
CA GLY A 63 -8.52 11.55 -14.39
C GLY A 63 -8.66 13.08 -14.49
N GLY A 64 -8.00 13.67 -15.49
CA GLY A 64 -8.11 15.08 -15.85
C GLY A 64 -9.54 15.55 -16.17
N PRO A 65 -9.73 16.83 -16.54
CA PRO A 65 -11.05 17.46 -16.61
C PRO A 65 -12.05 16.65 -17.43
N MET A 66 -13.25 16.47 -16.86
CA MET A 66 -14.38 15.78 -17.47
C MET A 66 -14.68 16.35 -18.87
N VAL A 67 -14.29 15.62 -19.92
CA VAL A 67 -14.80 15.88 -21.27
C VAL A 67 -16.12 15.14 -21.43
N VAL A 68 -17.23 15.88 -21.42
CA VAL A 68 -18.57 15.36 -21.73
C VAL A 68 -18.58 14.98 -23.22
N ARG A 69 -18.25 13.72 -23.52
CA ARG A 69 -18.47 13.12 -24.85
C ARG A 69 -19.82 12.37 -24.85
N PRO A 70 -20.49 12.22 -26.02
CA PRO A 70 -21.81 11.59 -26.11
C PRO A 70 -21.83 10.11 -25.66
N ASN A 71 -20.67 9.47 -25.58
CA ASN A 71 -20.50 8.13 -25.02
C ASN A 71 -19.72 8.22 -23.70
N PRO A 72 -20.36 8.03 -22.53
CA PRO A 72 -19.66 7.97 -21.26
C PRO A 72 -18.89 6.64 -21.17
N ILE A 73 -17.61 6.65 -21.52
CA ILE A 73 -16.68 5.67 -20.94
C ILE A 73 -16.42 6.16 -19.52
N MET A 74 -17.24 5.67 -18.59
CA MET A 74 -17.07 5.87 -17.15
C MET A 74 -15.73 5.29 -16.72
N GLY A 75 -14.73 6.16 -16.54
CA GLY A 75 -13.42 5.79 -16.01
C GLY A 75 -12.45 6.94 -16.20
N GLY A 76 -12.31 7.81 -15.20
CA GLY A 76 -11.13 8.67 -15.16
C GLY A 76 -9.90 7.77 -15.30
N ALA A 77 -9.05 8.03 -16.29
CA ALA A 77 -7.95 7.12 -16.64
C ALA A 77 -7.15 6.78 -15.38
N MET A 78 -7.19 5.52 -14.97
CA MET A 78 -6.32 5.04 -13.91
C MET A 78 -4.91 4.91 -14.49
N ARG A 79 -3.89 5.10 -13.66
CA ARG A 79 -2.51 5.12 -14.10
C ARG A 79 -1.59 4.57 -13.04
N MET A 80 -0.74 3.64 -13.49
CA MET A 80 0.43 3.15 -12.78
C MET A 80 1.69 3.69 -13.47
N THR A 81 2.66 4.20 -12.71
CA THR A 81 3.96 4.61 -13.24
C THR A 81 5.08 4.16 -12.33
N ALA A 82 6.08 3.48 -12.88
CA ALA A 82 7.37 3.31 -12.22
C ALA A 82 8.27 4.51 -12.51
N ASP A 83 9.13 4.88 -11.57
CA ASP A 83 10.11 5.96 -11.70
C ASP A 83 11.22 5.65 -12.72
N ARG A 84 11.34 4.39 -13.11
CA ARG A 84 12.22 3.89 -14.18
C ARG A 84 11.58 2.72 -14.91
N SER A 85 11.89 2.59 -16.19
CA SER A 85 11.45 1.48 -17.04
C SER A 85 12.48 0.35 -17.14
N THR A 86 13.66 0.51 -16.55
CA THR A 86 14.77 -0.44 -16.65
C THR A 86 15.52 -0.54 -15.32
N VAL A 87 15.88 -1.76 -14.92
CA VAL A 87 16.73 -2.08 -13.75
C VAL A 87 17.71 -3.20 -14.09
N ALA A 88 18.77 -3.38 -13.31
CA ALA A 88 19.59 -4.58 -13.42
C ALA A 88 18.90 -5.78 -12.75
N HIS A 89 19.19 -6.99 -13.20
CA HIS A 89 18.71 -8.24 -12.61
C HIS A 89 19.22 -8.44 -11.17
N GLY A 90 18.59 -9.38 -10.47
CA GLY A 90 18.85 -9.68 -9.06
C GLY A 90 17.75 -9.14 -8.15
N THR A 91 18.13 -8.73 -6.93
CA THR A 91 17.18 -8.26 -5.92
C THR A 91 16.67 -6.86 -6.24
N VAL A 92 15.35 -6.75 -6.41
CA VAL A 92 14.63 -5.51 -6.70
C VAL A 92 13.50 -5.35 -5.68
N SER A 93 13.44 -4.20 -5.03
CA SER A 93 12.32 -3.83 -4.17
C SER A 93 11.44 -2.82 -4.87
N PHE A 94 10.12 -3.03 -4.79
CA PHE A 94 9.11 -2.11 -5.29
C PHE A 94 8.47 -1.41 -4.10
N LEU A 95 8.64 -0.09 -4.01
CA LEU A 95 7.88 0.76 -3.09
C LEU A 95 6.72 1.37 -3.85
N VAL A 96 5.50 1.04 -3.44
CA VAL A 96 4.29 1.35 -4.17
C VAL A 96 3.46 2.35 -3.37
N THR A 97 3.23 3.54 -3.92
CA THR A 97 2.48 4.60 -3.27
C THR A 97 1.16 4.84 -3.98
N ASN A 98 0.07 4.76 -3.22
CA ASN A 98 -1.26 5.10 -3.70
C ASN A 98 -1.52 6.60 -3.53
N GLY A 99 -1.40 7.34 -4.63
CA GLY A 99 -1.77 8.76 -4.72
C GLY A 99 -3.23 9.00 -5.12
N GLY A 100 -4.00 7.93 -5.36
CA GLY A 100 -5.38 7.94 -5.77
C GLY A 100 -6.40 8.11 -4.63
N THR A 101 -7.67 7.92 -4.98
CA THR A 101 -8.84 8.01 -4.09
C THR A 101 -9.50 6.66 -3.81
N ILE A 102 -9.07 5.60 -4.48
CA ILE A 102 -9.50 4.22 -4.25
C ILE A 102 -8.30 3.33 -3.95
N SER A 103 -8.51 2.13 -3.42
CA SER A 103 -7.42 1.17 -3.17
C SER A 103 -6.76 0.73 -4.48
N HIS A 104 -5.45 0.51 -4.46
CA HIS A 104 -4.72 -0.05 -5.59
C HIS A 104 -3.69 -1.07 -5.13
N GLU A 105 -3.14 -1.85 -6.05
CA GLU A 105 -2.07 -2.81 -5.76
C GLU A 105 -1.03 -2.82 -6.88
N LEU A 106 0.05 -3.56 -6.65
CA LEU A 106 1.02 -3.93 -7.65
C LEU A 106 1.18 -5.45 -7.64
N VAL A 107 1.07 -6.07 -8.81
CA VAL A 107 1.40 -7.46 -9.08
C VAL A 107 2.45 -7.48 -10.19
N ILE A 108 3.44 -8.36 -10.07
CA ILE A 108 4.59 -8.44 -10.99
C ILE A 108 4.44 -9.71 -11.84
N LEU A 109 4.12 -9.54 -13.12
CA LEU A 109 3.93 -10.65 -14.05
C LEU A 109 5.05 -10.67 -15.10
N PRO A 110 5.59 -11.86 -15.45
CA PRO A 110 6.43 -12.00 -16.64
C PRO A 110 5.66 -11.54 -17.88
N LEU A 111 6.32 -10.80 -18.76
CA LEU A 111 5.76 -10.34 -20.03
C LEU A 111 6.48 -11.05 -21.19
N PRO A 112 5.86 -12.04 -21.83
CA PRO A 112 6.42 -12.70 -23.01
C PRO A 112 6.63 -11.72 -24.18
N ASP A 113 7.66 -11.93 -25.01
CA ASP A 113 8.01 -11.04 -26.12
C ASP A 113 6.88 -10.84 -27.15
N ASN A 114 5.96 -11.80 -27.27
CA ASN A 114 4.80 -11.74 -28.15
C ASN A 114 3.57 -11.10 -27.51
N GLN A 115 3.66 -10.64 -26.25
CA GLN A 115 2.58 -10.00 -25.52
C GLN A 115 2.79 -8.49 -25.43
N ILE A 116 1.77 -7.73 -25.80
CA ILE A 116 1.76 -6.28 -25.67
C ILE A 116 1.29 -5.92 -24.25
N PRO A 117 1.96 -5.00 -23.53
CA PRO A 117 1.46 -4.49 -22.24
C PRO A 117 0.04 -3.95 -22.38
N GLY A 118 -0.81 -4.21 -21.40
CA GLY A 118 -2.20 -3.76 -21.40
C GLY A 118 -3.17 -4.61 -22.22
N THR A 119 -2.70 -5.71 -22.84
CA THR A 119 -3.55 -6.55 -23.70
C THR A 119 -3.80 -7.95 -23.15
N ARG A 120 -3.59 -8.19 -21.85
CA ARG A 120 -3.96 -9.47 -21.23
C ARG A 120 -5.48 -9.67 -21.28
N PRO A 121 -5.97 -10.90 -21.52
CA PRO A 121 -7.39 -11.19 -21.46
C PRO A 121 -7.97 -10.92 -20.07
N ILE A 122 -9.12 -10.26 -20.03
CA ILE A 122 -9.86 -9.98 -18.80
C ILE A 122 -10.99 -11.00 -18.65
N GLY A 123 -11.02 -11.68 -17.51
CA GLY A 123 -12.03 -12.66 -17.12
C GLY A 123 -13.36 -12.02 -16.72
N GLY A 124 -14.35 -12.87 -16.42
CA GLY A 124 -15.71 -12.43 -16.06
C GLY A 124 -15.81 -11.68 -14.72
N ASP A 125 -14.79 -11.79 -13.87
CA ASP A 125 -14.64 -11.05 -12.61
C ASP A 125 -13.91 -9.70 -12.78
N ALA A 126 -13.69 -9.28 -14.03
CA ALA A 126 -12.94 -8.08 -14.40
C ALA A 126 -11.47 -8.08 -13.97
N LYS A 127 -10.88 -9.26 -13.78
CA LYS A 127 -9.45 -9.46 -13.50
C LYS A 127 -8.74 -10.13 -14.66
N ILE A 128 -7.43 -10.01 -14.71
CA ILE A 128 -6.55 -10.83 -15.56
C ILE A 128 -6.05 -12.06 -14.79
N ASP A 129 -5.58 -13.07 -15.52
CA ASP A 129 -4.90 -14.24 -14.94
C ASP A 129 -3.52 -13.83 -14.37
N GLU A 130 -3.30 -14.15 -13.10
CA GLU A 130 -2.05 -13.87 -12.36
C GLU A 130 -1.13 -15.09 -12.28
N THR A 131 -1.46 -16.18 -12.98
CA THR A 131 -0.61 -17.37 -13.01
C THR A 131 0.82 -17.00 -13.40
N GLY A 132 1.77 -17.35 -12.54
CA GLY A 132 3.18 -17.00 -12.71
C GLY A 132 3.59 -15.64 -12.14
N SER A 133 2.73 -14.97 -11.35
CA SER A 133 3.11 -13.79 -10.56
C SER A 133 4.33 -14.07 -9.69
N LEU A 134 5.26 -13.12 -9.70
CA LEU A 134 6.53 -13.20 -8.96
C LEU A 134 6.48 -12.46 -7.62
N GLY A 135 5.46 -11.62 -7.41
CA GLY A 135 5.31 -10.83 -6.20
C GLY A 135 4.16 -9.85 -6.29
N GLU A 136 3.71 -9.44 -5.12
CA GLU A 136 2.58 -8.54 -4.94
C GLU A 136 2.85 -7.57 -3.78
N ALA A 137 2.51 -6.29 -3.99
CA ALA A 137 2.40 -5.28 -2.96
C ALA A 137 0.96 -4.76 -2.91
N SER A 138 0.19 -5.29 -1.95
CA SER A 138 -1.19 -4.89 -1.69
C SER A 138 -1.49 -4.76 -0.18
N ASN A 139 -0.49 -4.98 0.67
CA ASN A 139 -0.61 -4.77 2.10
C ASN A 139 -0.40 -3.30 2.47
N THR A 140 -1.36 -2.69 3.15
CA THR A 140 -1.30 -1.26 3.50
C THR A 140 -0.28 -1.03 4.61
N CYS A 141 0.69 -0.15 4.36
CA CYS A 141 1.82 0.15 5.23
C CYS A 141 2.64 -1.07 5.65
N ALA A 142 2.70 -2.10 4.80
CA ALA A 142 3.42 -3.33 5.07
C ALA A 142 3.92 -3.98 3.77
N GLU A 143 4.74 -5.03 3.93
CA GLU A 143 5.21 -5.84 2.81
C GLU A 143 4.14 -6.84 2.35
N GLY A 144 4.14 -7.15 1.06
CA GLY A 144 3.49 -8.32 0.49
C GLY A 144 1.99 -8.16 0.23
N THR A 145 1.30 -9.29 0.29
CA THR A 145 -0.13 -9.45 -0.04
C THR A 145 -1.04 -8.93 1.07
N GLY A 146 -2.19 -8.39 0.68
CA GLY A 146 -3.18 -7.75 1.52
C GLY A 146 -4.51 -7.62 0.78
N GLN A 147 -5.20 -6.49 0.95
CA GLN A 147 -6.51 -6.23 0.32
C GLN A 147 -6.48 -4.98 -0.58
N GLY A 148 -5.29 -4.51 -0.91
CA GLY A 148 -5.03 -3.25 -1.58
C GLY A 148 -4.41 -2.20 -0.65
N ILE A 149 -3.56 -1.38 -1.23
CA ILE A 149 -2.94 -0.21 -0.62
C ILE A 149 -4.01 0.88 -0.55
N LEU A 150 -4.37 1.32 0.65
CA LEU A 150 -5.37 2.38 0.86
C LEU A 150 -4.94 3.74 0.27
N PRO A 151 -5.90 4.63 -0.06
CA PRO A 151 -5.60 5.99 -0.51
C PRO A 151 -4.63 6.75 0.40
N GLY A 152 -3.60 7.33 -0.18
CA GLY A 152 -2.57 8.08 0.54
C GLY A 152 -1.53 7.23 1.28
N ALA A 153 -1.67 5.89 1.27
CA ALA A 153 -0.73 4.97 1.89
C ALA A 153 0.30 4.42 0.88
N SER A 154 1.14 3.51 1.35
CA SER A 154 2.11 2.76 0.54
C SER A 154 2.18 1.32 0.99
N GLY A 155 2.68 0.45 0.12
CA GLY A 155 3.04 -0.94 0.41
C GLY A 155 4.32 -1.27 -0.35
N TRP A 156 4.92 -2.42 -0.08
CA TRP A 156 6.15 -2.81 -0.77
C TRP A 156 6.28 -4.31 -0.96
N VAL A 157 7.16 -4.72 -1.86
CA VAL A 157 7.55 -6.12 -2.05
C VAL A 157 8.98 -6.18 -2.56
N THR A 158 9.76 -7.15 -2.06
CA THR A 158 11.10 -7.44 -2.57
C THR A 158 11.11 -8.77 -3.29
N VAL A 159 11.61 -8.78 -4.53
CA VAL A 159 11.68 -9.95 -5.40
C VAL A 159 13.05 -10.09 -6.04
N THR A 160 13.40 -11.30 -6.46
CA THR A 160 14.58 -11.53 -7.30
C THR A 160 14.11 -11.69 -8.74
N LEU A 161 14.53 -10.79 -9.63
CA LEU A 161 14.16 -10.79 -11.05
C LEU A 161 15.33 -11.26 -11.91
N ALA A 162 15.04 -12.15 -12.85
CA ALA A 162 15.97 -12.52 -13.92
C ALA A 162 15.94 -11.46 -15.04
N PRO A 163 16.93 -11.44 -15.95
CA PRO A 163 16.83 -10.64 -17.16
C PRO A 163 15.56 -10.99 -17.96
N GLY A 164 14.87 -9.97 -18.48
CA GLY A 164 13.64 -10.15 -19.25
C GLY A 164 12.68 -8.95 -19.15
N HIS A 165 11.46 -9.16 -19.66
CA HIS A 165 10.39 -8.17 -19.61
C HIS A 165 9.31 -8.57 -18.60
N TYR A 166 8.79 -7.56 -17.91
CA TYR A 166 7.76 -7.70 -16.89
C TYR A 166 6.68 -6.66 -17.09
N GLU A 167 5.45 -7.03 -16.72
CA GLU A 167 4.33 -6.12 -16.64
C GLU A 167 3.97 -5.97 -15.16
N LEU A 168 4.05 -4.73 -14.67
CA LEU A 168 3.54 -4.34 -13.37
C LEU A 168 2.07 -3.97 -13.56
N VAL A 169 1.18 -4.55 -12.76
CA VAL A 169 -0.27 -4.41 -12.93
C VAL A 169 -0.98 -4.16 -11.60
N CYS A 170 -2.13 -3.50 -11.63
CA CYS A 170 -3.12 -3.58 -10.55
C CYS A 170 -4.28 -4.43 -11.06
N ASN A 171 -4.56 -5.54 -10.38
CA ASN A 171 -5.55 -6.52 -10.81
C ASN A 171 -6.80 -6.56 -9.90
N LEU A 172 -7.01 -5.50 -9.12
CA LEU A 172 -8.31 -5.24 -8.52
C LEU A 172 -9.36 -5.14 -9.64
N PRO A 173 -10.61 -5.61 -9.43
CA PRO A 173 -11.60 -5.72 -10.49
C PRO A 173 -11.76 -4.43 -11.31
N GLY A 174 -11.52 -4.52 -12.62
CA GLY A 174 -11.64 -3.41 -13.58
C GLY A 174 -10.45 -2.46 -13.65
N HIS A 175 -9.45 -2.56 -12.76
CA HIS A 175 -8.34 -1.60 -12.71
C HIS A 175 -7.37 -1.75 -13.88
N TYR A 176 -7.03 -3.00 -14.25
CA TYR A 176 -6.22 -3.28 -15.43
C TYR A 176 -6.85 -2.72 -16.71
N ALA A 177 -8.15 -2.99 -16.90
CA ALA A 177 -8.95 -2.49 -18.01
C ALA A 177 -8.98 -0.94 -18.08
N ALA A 178 -8.90 -0.29 -16.92
CA ALA A 178 -8.87 1.17 -16.79
C ALA A 178 -7.48 1.80 -16.98
N GLY A 179 -6.45 1.00 -17.28
CA GLY A 179 -5.09 1.47 -17.59
C GLY A 179 -4.05 1.30 -16.48
N MET A 180 -4.33 0.48 -15.45
CA MET A 180 -3.37 0.25 -14.35
C MET A 180 -2.32 -0.82 -14.69
N TYR A 181 -1.45 -0.50 -15.63
CA TYR A 181 -0.28 -1.30 -15.94
C TYR A 181 0.91 -0.42 -16.37
N THR A 182 2.12 -0.94 -16.23
CA THR A 182 3.33 -0.40 -16.85
C THR A 182 4.32 -1.52 -17.11
N GLN A 183 5.19 -1.36 -18.10
CA GLN A 183 6.26 -2.32 -18.38
C GLN A 183 7.52 -1.98 -17.58
N LEU A 184 8.25 -3.02 -17.16
CA LEU A 184 9.60 -2.96 -16.63
C LEU A 184 10.50 -3.90 -17.41
N THR A 185 11.69 -3.44 -17.79
CA THR A 185 12.75 -4.25 -18.38
C THR A 185 13.83 -4.52 -17.35
N VAL A 186 14.31 -5.75 -17.29
CA VAL A 186 15.39 -6.18 -16.39
C VAL A 186 16.56 -6.67 -17.24
N ASN A 187 17.74 -6.08 -17.06
CA ASN A 187 18.96 -6.39 -17.80
C ASN A 187 19.92 -7.28 -17.01
#